data_AF-A0A972BYS8-F1
#
_entry.id   AF-A0A972BYS8-F1
#
_cell.length_a   1.000
_cell.length_b   1.000
_cell.length_c   1.000
_cell.angle_alpha   90.00
_cell.angle_beta   90.00
_cell.angle_gamma   90.00
#
_symmetry.space_group_name_H-M   'P 1'
#
loop_
_entity.id
_entity.type
_entity.pdbx_description
1 polymer ?
#
loop_
_entity_poly.entity_id
_entity_poly.type
_entity_poly.pdbx_seq_one_letter_code
_entity_poly.pdbx_strand_id
1 'polypeptide(L)'
;MRYNTRIFQLYKEPVKSEQYIKVFEFELNNTSLQFEADHIEKERDREKSIGLLMADFGGYGGASYNKRDDSIYFPKGFREEFFWGRLQGLKTQVGLYDRRPFIPFEDLITQRFGPYICTEDSYGMTLDEFVSNLEEDRKYYVGGILRYYPPKE
;
A
#
# COMPACT_ATOMS: atom_id res chain seq x y z
N MET A 1 1.10 -0.74 -18.63
CA MET A 1 0.35 -0.68 -17.35
C MET A 1 1.23 0.06 -16.36
N ARG A 2 0.77 1.13 -15.71
CA ARG A 2 1.58 1.83 -14.70
C ARG A 2 1.47 1.04 -13.40
N TYR A 3 2.52 0.32 -13.05
CA TYR A 3 2.68 -0.36 -11.77
C TYR A 3 2.37 0.62 -10.62
N ASN A 4 1.64 0.18 -9.59
CA ASN A 4 1.32 1.01 -8.43
C ASN A 4 2.53 1.05 -7.51
N THR A 5 3.59 1.73 -7.96
CA THR A 5 4.92 1.72 -7.35
C THR A 5 5.05 2.80 -6.30
N ARG A 6 4.36 2.62 -5.16
CA ARG A 6 4.45 3.54 -4.02
C ARG A 6 4.79 2.86 -2.72
N ILE A 7 5.57 3.55 -1.91
CA ILE A 7 5.83 3.21 -0.52
C ILE A 7 5.15 4.27 0.34
N PHE A 8 4.27 3.86 1.23
CA PHE A 8 3.58 4.73 2.18
C PHE A 8 4.13 4.52 3.58
N GLN A 9 4.51 5.60 4.26
CA GLN A 9 4.82 5.56 5.68
C GLN A 9 3.54 5.69 6.49
N LEU A 10 3.21 4.70 7.31
CA LEU A 10 2.04 4.66 8.18
C LEU A 10 2.46 4.34 9.61
N TYR A 11 2.43 5.36 10.48
CA TYR A 11 2.89 5.25 11.87
C TYR A 11 1.72 5.37 12.84
N LYS A 12 1.88 4.87 14.06
CA LYS A 12 0.83 4.93 15.08
C LYS A 12 0.75 6.32 15.71
N GLU A 13 1.85 7.06 15.68
CA GLU A 13 1.96 8.43 16.16
C GLU A 13 2.13 9.44 15.00
N PRO A 14 1.78 10.72 15.20
CA PRO A 14 1.97 11.76 14.19
C PRO A 14 3.42 11.84 13.70
N VAL A 15 3.61 11.73 12.39
CA VAL A 15 4.93 11.76 11.76
C VAL A 15 5.34 13.20 11.46
N LYS A 16 6.50 13.62 11.98
CA LYS A 16 7.06 14.93 11.62
C LYS A 16 7.79 14.85 10.27
N SER A 17 7.85 15.97 9.55
CA SER A 17 8.52 16.06 8.24
C SER A 17 9.97 15.56 8.24
N GLU A 18 10.68 15.72 9.35
CA GLU A 18 12.08 15.31 9.46
C GLU A 18 12.22 13.78 9.55
N GLN A 19 11.15 13.10 9.95
CA GLN A 19 11.04 11.64 10.08
C GLN A 19 10.43 10.99 8.85
N TYR A 20 10.12 11.75 7.80
CA TYR A 20 9.60 11.19 6.56
C TYR A 20 10.63 10.26 5.95
N ILE A 21 10.16 9.09 5.49
CA ILE A 21 10.99 8.15 4.73
C ILE A 21 11.68 8.87 3.56
N LYS A 22 12.99 8.67 3.44
CA LYS A 22 13.79 9.28 2.37
C LYS A 22 14.21 8.23 1.35
N VAL A 23 14.38 8.67 0.10
CA VAL A 23 14.82 7.85 -1.03
C VAL A 23 16.04 6.98 -0.67
N PHE A 24 17.08 7.58 -0.08
CA PHE A 24 18.33 6.88 0.26
C PHE A 24 18.15 5.80 1.33
N GLU A 25 17.17 5.92 2.24
CA GLU A 25 16.94 4.95 3.31
C GLU A 25 16.38 3.64 2.74
N PHE A 26 15.71 3.72 1.60
CA PHE A 26 15.19 2.56 0.90
C PHE A 26 16.27 1.90 0.02
N GLU A 27 17.08 2.70 -0.68
CA GLU A 27 18.20 2.21 -1.50
C GLU A 27 19.26 1.46 -0.67
N LEU A 28 19.52 1.87 0.57
CA LEU A 28 20.52 1.25 1.44
C LEU A 28 20.05 -0.06 2.09
N ASN A 29 18.75 -0.19 2.36
CA ASN A 29 18.21 -1.32 3.14
C ASN A 29 17.57 -2.42 2.27
N ASN A 30 17.36 -2.18 0.98
CA ASN A 30 16.76 -3.16 0.06
C ASN A 30 17.66 -3.45 -1.16
N THR A 31 18.82 -4.07 -0.93
CA THR A 31 19.77 -4.49 -1.98
C THR A 31 19.21 -5.50 -2.99
N SER A 32 18.04 -6.09 -2.73
CA SER A 32 17.36 -7.05 -3.61
C SER A 32 16.36 -6.40 -4.55
N LEU A 33 15.91 -5.18 -4.23
CA LEU A 33 14.91 -4.45 -5.01
C LEU A 33 15.64 -3.28 -5.69
N GLN A 34 15.99 -3.45 -6.96
CA GLN A 34 16.62 -2.40 -7.79
C GLN A 34 15.61 -1.30 -8.17
N PHE A 35 14.89 -0.78 -7.19
CA PHE A 35 13.92 0.28 -7.41
C PHE A 35 14.63 1.63 -7.35
N GLU A 36 14.54 2.40 -8.42
CA GLU A 36 14.91 3.82 -8.39
C GLU A 36 13.75 4.57 -7.70
N ALA A 37 13.95 4.97 -6.45
CA ALA A 37 13.03 5.85 -5.76
C ALA A 37 13.27 7.28 -6.28
N ASP A 38 12.29 7.80 -7.01
CA ASP A 38 12.52 8.95 -7.90
C ASP A 38 12.25 10.29 -7.20
N HIS A 39 11.30 10.33 -6.26
CA HIS A 39 10.97 11.54 -5.49
C HIS A 39 10.06 11.28 -4.27
N ILE A 40 10.19 12.14 -3.26
CA ILE A 40 9.15 12.34 -2.23
C ILE A 40 8.01 13.12 -2.89
N GLU A 41 6.78 12.62 -2.78
CA GLU A 41 5.63 13.30 -3.37
C GLU A 41 5.37 14.67 -2.74
N LYS A 42 5.16 15.69 -3.60
CA LYS A 42 4.71 17.02 -3.20
C LYS A 42 3.21 17.00 -2.86
N GLU A 43 2.73 17.98 -2.09
CA GLU A 43 1.33 18.04 -1.60
C GLU A 43 0.25 17.78 -2.67
N ARG A 44 0.42 18.28 -3.90
CA ARG A 44 -0.55 18.07 -4.99
C ARG A 44 -0.65 16.61 -5.46
N ASP A 45 0.45 15.86 -5.38
CA ASP A 45 0.50 14.44 -5.76
C ASP A 45 0.06 13.51 -4.61
N ARG A 46 0.28 13.94 -3.37
CA ARG A 46 -0.02 13.20 -2.15
C ARG A 46 -1.48 12.79 -2.02
N GLU A 47 -2.42 13.71 -2.22
CA GLU A 47 -3.86 13.43 -2.09
C GLU A 47 -4.32 12.36 -3.08
N LYS A 48 -3.79 12.39 -4.31
CA LYS A 48 -4.06 11.37 -5.32
C LYS A 48 -3.53 10.00 -4.89
N SER A 49 -2.34 9.96 -4.30
CA SER A 49 -1.71 8.72 -3.87
C SER A 49 -2.41 8.11 -2.66
N ILE A 50 -2.82 8.93 -1.70
CA ILE A 50 -3.66 8.47 -0.59
C ILE A 50 -4.99 7.93 -1.14
N GLY A 51 -5.60 8.61 -2.11
CA GLY A 51 -6.80 8.10 -2.79
C GLY A 51 -6.61 6.72 -3.44
N LEU A 52 -5.44 6.48 -4.05
CA LEU A 52 -5.09 5.15 -4.59
C LEU A 52 -4.92 4.11 -3.47
N LEU A 53 -4.24 4.45 -2.38
CA LEU A 53 -4.11 3.55 -1.22
C LEU A 53 -5.48 3.21 -0.61
N MET A 54 -6.37 4.20 -0.48
CA MET A 54 -7.73 3.96 0.01
C MET A 54 -8.55 3.06 -0.94
N ALA A 55 -8.31 3.16 -2.25
CA ALA A 55 -8.89 2.25 -3.22
C ALA A 55 -8.32 0.82 -3.10
N ASP A 56 -7.03 0.68 -2.75
CA ASP A 56 -6.40 -0.62 -2.50
C ASP A 56 -6.92 -1.31 -1.23
N PHE A 57 -7.37 -0.54 -0.23
CA PHE A 57 -8.18 -1.07 0.89
C PHE A 57 -9.58 -1.55 0.45
N GLY A 58 -9.95 -1.32 -0.80
CA GLY A 58 -11.08 -1.95 -1.48
C GLY A 58 -12.45 -1.41 -1.06
N GLY A 59 -12.51 -0.30 -0.31
CA GLY A 59 -13.77 0.18 0.28
C GLY A 59 -14.41 -0.80 1.27
N TYR A 60 -13.71 -1.88 1.59
CA TYR A 60 -14.12 -2.89 2.57
C TYR A 60 -13.72 -2.43 3.97
N GLY A 61 -14.47 -2.83 4.98
CA GLY A 61 -14.06 -2.63 6.37
C GLY A 61 -14.11 -1.19 6.86
N GLY A 62 -14.65 -0.23 6.09
CA GLY A 62 -14.90 1.13 6.57
C GLY A 62 -13.66 1.97 6.92
N ALA A 63 -12.48 1.63 6.40
CA ALA A 63 -11.30 2.48 6.58
C ALA A 63 -11.57 3.90 6.03
N SER A 64 -11.20 4.93 6.78
CA SER A 64 -11.48 6.32 6.42
C SER A 64 -10.26 7.21 6.59
N TYR A 65 -10.02 8.05 5.59
CA TYR A 65 -8.93 9.02 5.60
C TYR A 65 -9.43 10.38 6.08
N ASN A 66 -8.73 10.95 7.05
CA ASN A 66 -8.93 12.29 7.59
C ASN A 66 -7.82 13.22 7.11
N LYS A 67 -8.18 14.12 6.19
CA LYS A 67 -7.27 15.11 5.62
C LYS A 67 -6.76 16.14 6.63
N ARG A 68 -7.45 16.36 7.75
CA ARG A 68 -7.09 17.41 8.71
C ARG A 68 -5.79 17.07 9.45
N ASP A 69 -5.62 15.81 9.81
CA ASP A 69 -4.47 15.31 10.57
C ASP A 69 -3.65 14.27 9.78
N ASP A 70 -3.92 14.14 8.48
CA ASP A 70 -3.27 13.19 7.58
C ASP A 70 -3.26 11.77 8.16
N SER A 71 -4.42 11.30 8.62
CA SER A 71 -4.55 9.99 9.26
C SER A 71 -5.57 9.08 8.58
N ILE A 72 -5.33 7.76 8.65
CA ILE A 72 -6.25 6.72 8.22
C ILE A 72 -6.73 5.99 9.46
N TYR A 73 -8.03 5.97 9.69
CA TYR A 73 -8.66 5.18 10.75
C TYR A 73 -9.10 3.83 10.22
N PHE A 74 -8.70 2.77 10.90
CA PHE A 74 -9.13 1.40 10.62
C PHE A 74 -10.09 0.95 11.73
N PRO A 75 -11.40 0.82 11.47
CA PRO A 75 -12.34 0.38 12.49
C PRO A 75 -12.16 -1.11 12.81
N LYS A 76 -12.76 -1.53 13.93
CA LYS A 76 -12.85 -2.95 14.29
C LYS A 76 -13.57 -3.75 13.20
N GLY A 77 -13.03 -4.91 12.84
CA GLY A 77 -13.52 -5.78 11.76
C GLY A 77 -12.97 -5.46 10.38
N PHE A 78 -12.20 -4.37 10.23
CA PHE A 78 -11.59 -3.97 8.95
C PHE A 78 -10.77 -5.10 8.33
N ARG A 79 -9.92 -5.76 9.12
CA ARG A 79 -9.00 -6.79 8.65
C ARG A 79 -9.75 -7.98 8.07
N GLU A 80 -10.79 -8.43 8.75
CA GLU A 80 -11.61 -9.56 8.29
C GLU A 80 -12.30 -9.21 6.97
N GLU A 81 -12.93 -8.05 6.89
CA GLU A 81 -13.60 -7.59 5.68
C GLU A 81 -12.63 -7.38 4.50
N PHE A 82 -11.43 -6.84 4.76
CA PHE A 82 -10.39 -6.67 3.75
C PHE A 82 -9.99 -8.01 3.11
N PHE A 83 -9.65 -9.01 3.93
CA PHE A 83 -9.26 -10.32 3.41
C PHE A 83 -10.42 -11.08 2.79
N TRP A 84 -11.63 -10.94 3.34
CA TRP A 84 -12.83 -11.49 2.73
C TRP A 84 -13.08 -10.90 1.34
N GLY A 85 -13.02 -9.57 1.21
CA GLY A 85 -13.16 -8.88 -0.07
C GLY A 85 -12.13 -9.34 -1.11
N ARG A 86 -10.86 -9.45 -0.71
CA ARG A 86 -9.79 -9.98 -1.59
C ARG A 86 -10.04 -11.42 -2.01
N LEU A 87 -10.45 -12.28 -1.09
CA LEU A 87 -10.79 -13.68 -1.39
C LEU A 87 -11.97 -13.80 -2.36
N GLN A 88 -13.02 -12.99 -2.18
CA GLN A 88 -14.17 -12.97 -3.09
C GLN A 88 -13.79 -12.44 -4.48
N GLY A 89 -12.93 -11.42 -4.53
CA GLY A 89 -12.35 -10.94 -5.79
C GLY A 89 -11.59 -12.04 -6.52
N LEU A 90 -10.73 -12.77 -5.80
CA LEU A 90 -9.98 -13.90 -6.35
C LEU A 90 -10.89 -15.03 -6.82
N LYS A 91 -11.92 -15.40 -6.03
CA LYS A 91 -12.88 -16.44 -6.43
C LYS A 91 -13.68 -16.05 -7.67
N THR A 92 -14.08 -14.77 -7.77
CA THR A 92 -14.80 -14.26 -8.94
C THR A 92 -13.92 -14.33 -10.17
N GLN A 93 -12.67 -13.91 -10.03
CA GLN A 93 -11.65 -14.07 -11.05
C GLN A 93 -11.54 -15.54 -11.46
N VAL A 94 -11.12 -16.44 -10.56
CA VAL A 94 -10.98 -17.90 -10.81
C VAL A 94 -12.25 -18.52 -11.42
N GLY A 95 -13.44 -18.17 -10.95
CA GLY A 95 -14.72 -18.68 -11.45
C GLY A 95 -15.10 -18.18 -12.86
N LEU A 96 -14.66 -16.99 -13.26
CA LEU A 96 -14.75 -16.52 -14.65
C LEU A 96 -13.81 -17.30 -15.58
N TYR A 97 -12.75 -17.91 -15.04
CA TYR A 97 -11.69 -18.60 -15.80
C TYR A 97 -11.98 -20.07 -16.13
N ASP A 98 -12.94 -20.72 -15.48
CA ASP A 98 -13.39 -22.07 -15.87
C ASP A 98 -14.02 -22.10 -17.29
N ARG A 99 -14.05 -20.94 -17.98
CA ARG A 99 -14.59 -20.75 -19.33
C ARG A 99 -13.59 -20.18 -20.38
N ARG A 100 -12.32 -19.87 -20.06
CA ARG A 100 -11.31 -19.34 -21.03
C ARG A 100 -9.85 -19.68 -20.66
N PRO A 101 -8.92 -19.81 -21.63
CA PRO A 101 -7.54 -20.21 -21.35
C PRO A 101 -6.69 -19.06 -20.78
N PHE A 102 -5.99 -19.37 -19.69
CA PHE A 102 -4.74 -18.81 -19.16
C PHE A 102 -4.65 -17.28 -18.97
N ILE A 103 -4.61 -16.85 -17.70
CA ILE A 103 -4.15 -15.51 -17.32
C ILE A 103 -2.62 -15.47 -17.42
N PRO A 104 -2.01 -14.43 -18.01
CA PRO A 104 -0.60 -14.17 -17.84
C PRO A 104 -0.26 -14.05 -16.35
N PHE A 105 0.76 -14.77 -15.90
CA PHE A 105 1.27 -14.75 -14.52
C PHE A 105 1.51 -13.31 -13.99
N GLU A 106 1.72 -12.37 -14.89
CA GLU A 106 1.86 -10.92 -14.67
C GLU A 106 0.65 -10.26 -13.96
N ASP A 107 -0.59 -10.67 -14.25
CA ASP A 107 -1.78 -10.10 -13.57
C ASP A 107 -1.91 -10.61 -12.12
N LEU A 108 -1.55 -11.87 -11.87
CA LEU A 108 -1.43 -12.46 -10.53
C LEU A 108 -0.28 -11.81 -9.74
N ILE A 109 0.82 -11.54 -10.42
CA ILE A 109 1.95 -10.78 -9.88
C ILE A 109 1.53 -9.34 -9.54
N THR A 110 0.69 -8.70 -10.34
CA THR A 110 0.24 -7.33 -10.10
C THR A 110 -0.62 -7.23 -8.82
N GLN A 111 -1.41 -8.27 -8.51
CA GLN A 111 -2.06 -8.39 -7.19
C GLN A 111 -1.08 -8.63 -6.04
N ARG A 112 0.08 -9.24 -6.33
CA ARG A 112 1.18 -9.51 -5.39
C ARG A 112 2.06 -8.28 -5.11
N PHE A 113 2.04 -7.26 -5.97
CA PHE A 113 2.82 -6.02 -5.83
C PHE A 113 1.93 -4.77 -5.68
N GLY A 114 1.00 -4.83 -4.73
CA GLY A 114 0.35 -3.62 -4.20
C GLY A 114 1.36 -2.66 -3.56
N PRO A 115 0.91 -1.52 -3.02
CA PRO A 115 1.81 -0.59 -2.37
C PRO A 115 2.54 -1.26 -1.20
N TYR A 116 3.77 -0.82 -0.97
CA TYR A 116 4.52 -1.19 0.24
C TYR A 116 4.20 -0.20 1.36
N ILE A 117 4.20 -0.70 2.59
CA ILE A 117 3.96 0.07 3.80
C ILE A 117 5.23 0.05 4.65
N CYS A 118 5.71 1.24 5.02
CA CYS A 118 6.71 1.43 6.04
C CYS A 118 6.01 1.77 7.36
N THR A 119 6.34 1.03 8.41
CA THR A 119 5.88 1.26 9.78
C THR A 119 7.07 1.64 10.66
N GLU A 120 6.82 1.96 11.92
CA GLU A 120 7.88 2.25 12.91
C GLU A 120 8.85 1.06 13.06
N ASP A 121 8.34 -0.16 12.85
CA ASP A 121 9.06 -1.41 13.09
C ASP A 121 9.56 -2.11 11.82
N SER A 122 9.19 -1.62 10.62
CA SER A 122 9.53 -2.30 9.36
C SER A 122 9.56 -1.38 8.15
N TYR A 123 10.57 -1.55 7.30
CA TYR A 123 10.77 -0.82 6.05
C TYR A 123 10.40 -1.69 4.85
N GLY A 124 9.14 -1.60 4.41
CA GLY A 124 8.68 -2.23 3.16
C GLY A 124 7.92 -3.53 3.33
N MET A 125 6.93 -3.55 4.22
CA MET A 125 5.95 -4.63 4.29
C MET A 125 5.00 -4.55 3.10
N THR A 126 4.53 -5.68 2.60
CA THR A 126 3.42 -5.69 1.64
C THR A 126 2.13 -5.17 2.29
N LEU A 127 1.18 -4.68 1.48
CA LEU A 127 -0.12 -4.26 1.98
C LEU A 127 -0.83 -5.36 2.81
N ASP A 128 -0.77 -6.61 2.35
CA ASP A 128 -1.41 -7.75 3.01
C ASP A 128 -0.73 -8.08 4.36
N GLU A 129 0.60 -7.99 4.43
CA GLU A 129 1.33 -8.13 5.69
C GLU A 129 1.02 -7.00 6.67
N PHE A 130 0.91 -5.76 6.18
CA PHE A 130 0.49 -4.63 7.01
C PHE A 130 -0.92 -4.86 7.58
N VAL A 131 -1.90 -5.21 6.74
CA VAL A 131 -3.29 -5.42 7.20
C VAL A 131 -3.40 -6.60 8.17
N SER A 132 -2.60 -7.64 7.98
CA SER A 132 -2.55 -8.78 8.91
C SER A 132 -2.11 -8.36 10.33
N ASN A 133 -1.24 -7.37 10.44
CA ASN A 133 -0.61 -6.96 11.70
C ASN A 133 -1.13 -5.63 12.27
N LEU A 134 -1.92 -4.85 11.51
CA LEU A 134 -2.40 -3.54 11.97
C LEU A 134 -3.29 -3.68 13.21
N GLU A 135 -3.27 -2.68 14.08
CA GLU A 135 -4.21 -2.58 15.20
C GLU A 135 -5.49 -1.90 14.71
N GLU A 136 -6.62 -2.57 14.90
CA GLU A 136 -7.94 -2.01 14.57
C GLU A 136 -8.44 -1.08 15.69
N ASP A 137 -9.49 -0.31 15.38
CA ASP A 137 -10.01 0.78 16.21
C ASP A 137 -8.93 1.84 16.52
N ARG A 138 -8.03 2.03 15.55
CA ARG A 138 -6.86 2.91 15.69
C ARG A 138 -6.63 3.73 14.43
N LYS A 139 -6.03 4.91 14.63
CA LYS A 139 -5.51 5.77 13.57
C LYS A 139 -4.06 5.46 13.26
N TYR A 140 -3.71 5.57 11.99
CA TYR A 140 -2.35 5.59 11.50
C TYR A 140 -2.10 6.89 10.75
N TYR A 141 -1.02 7.59 11.08
CA TYR A 141 -0.63 8.86 10.50
C TYR A 141 0.23 8.61 9.26
N VAL A 142 -0.14 9.27 8.17
CA VAL A 142 0.54 9.19 6.89
C VAL A 142 1.77 10.09 6.93
N GLY A 143 2.96 9.50 6.88
CA GLY A 143 4.23 10.20 6.77
C GLY A 143 4.62 10.46 5.31
N GLY A 144 5.89 10.23 4.97
CA GLY A 144 6.38 10.32 3.61
C GLY A 144 5.72 9.32 2.66
N ILE A 145 5.55 9.72 1.39
CA ILE A 145 5.13 8.85 0.29
C ILE A 145 6.22 8.91 -0.77
N LEU A 146 6.78 7.75 -1.10
CA LEU A 146 7.79 7.61 -2.14
C LEU A 146 7.16 6.96 -3.37
N ARG A 147 7.40 7.54 -4.55
CA ARG A 147 7.22 6.81 -5.81
C ARG A 147 8.50 6.08 -6.14
N TYR A 148 8.37 4.82 -6.54
CA TYR A 148 9.46 4.05 -7.08
C TYR A 148 9.16 3.63 -8.52
N TYR A 149 10.15 3.10 -9.22
CA TYR A 149 9.93 2.43 -10.51
C TYR A 149 10.76 1.15 -10.55
N PRO A 150 10.27 0.08 -11.21
CA PRO A 150 11.15 -1.02 -11.58
C PRO A 150 12.34 -0.48 -12.38
N PRO A 151 13.54 -1.08 -12.25
CA PRO A 151 14.68 -0.65 -13.04
C PRO A 151 14.33 -0.76 -14.53
N LYS A 152 14.74 0.23 -15.32
CA LYS A 152 14.64 0.13 -16.77
C LYS A 152 15.72 -0.85 -17.25
N GLU A 153 15.31 -1.95 -17.87
CA GLU A 153 16.20 -2.81 -18.65
C GLU A 153 16.81 -2.07 -19.85
#